data_AF-A0A1X2A421-F1
#
_entry.id   AF-A0A1X2A421-F1
#
_cell.length_a   1.000
_cell.length_b   1.000
_cell.length_c   1.000
_cell.angle_alpha   90.00
_cell.angle_beta   90.00
_cell.angle_gamma   90.00
#
_symmetry.space_group_name_H-M   'P 1'
#
loop_
_entity.id
_entity.type
_entity.pdbx_description
1 polymer ?
#
loop_
_entity_poly.entity_id
_entity_poly.type
_entity_poly.pdbx_seq_one_letter_code
_entity_poly.pdbx_strand_id
1 'polypeptide(L)'
;MGNTIGLPLTLLIVLGWIAFFVFLYLRRRKKYGGPPRFAGPPLSGTGRILFVTRQGRAHPPLDSKVPPIRSIRLSVTIPGHKPYDATATQEIPVPALYRIDPNGGTVAVQVDSTNLKYVWVDFDQPIT
;
A
#
# COMPACT_ATOMS: atom_id res chain seq x y z
N MET A 1 30.52 41.49 15.04
CA MET A 1 29.87 40.57 16.00
C MET A 1 28.46 40.28 15.53
N GLY A 2 28.09 39.00 15.52
CA GLY A 2 26.70 38.54 15.59
C GLY A 2 25.92 38.52 14.28
N ASN A 3 25.74 37.33 13.70
CA ASN A 3 24.45 36.84 13.16
C ASN A 3 24.58 35.36 12.72
N THR A 4 25.06 34.50 13.63
CA THR A 4 25.10 33.04 13.45
C THR A 4 23.98 32.30 14.20
N ILE A 5 23.00 33.04 14.74
CA ILE A 5 21.93 32.50 15.61
C ILE A 5 20.67 32.11 14.80
N GLY A 6 20.51 32.60 13.56
CA GLY A 6 19.32 32.31 12.72
C GLY A 6 19.33 30.96 12.01
N LEU A 7 20.51 30.46 11.61
CA LEU A 7 20.69 29.18 10.91
C LEU A 7 20.32 27.93 11.75
N PRO A 8 20.68 27.82 13.05
CA PRO A 8 20.29 26.64 13.82
C PRO A 8 18.77 26.59 14.07
N LEU A 9 18.12 27.75 14.21
CA LEU A 9 16.69 27.83 14.48
C LEU A 9 15.85 27.41 13.27
N THR A 10 16.21 27.84 12.05
CA THR A 10 15.51 27.44 10.83
C THR A 10 15.70 25.94 10.54
N LEU A 11 16.88 25.39 10.81
CA LEU A 11 17.18 23.97 10.61
C LEU A 11 16.38 23.08 11.58
N LEU A 12 16.20 23.53 12.82
CA LEU A 12 15.32 22.87 13.80
C LEU A 12 13.84 22.92 13.38
N ILE A 13 13.38 24.06 12.83
CA ILE A 13 12.02 24.20 12.31
C ILE A 13 11.79 23.23 11.13
N VAL A 14 12.74 23.17 10.18
CA VAL A 14 12.67 22.27 9.03
C VAL A 14 12.68 20.80 9.47
N LEU A 15 13.55 20.42 10.42
CA LEU A 15 13.56 19.08 11.01
C LEU A 15 12.23 18.74 11.71
N GLY A 16 11.63 19.71 12.41
CA GLY A 16 10.32 19.56 13.03
C GLY A 16 9.22 19.31 12.01
N TRP A 17 9.21 20.03 10.89
CA TRP A 17 8.28 19.79 9.78
C TRP A 17 8.51 18.43 9.13
N ILE A 18 9.76 18.04 8.87
CA ILE A 18 10.09 16.72 8.31
C ILE A 18 9.59 15.62 9.27
N ALA A 19 9.89 15.71 10.56
CA ALA A 19 9.44 14.75 11.56
C ALA A 19 7.90 14.72 11.66
N PHE A 20 7.23 15.87 11.57
CA PHE A 20 5.77 15.95 11.56
C PHE A 20 5.16 15.29 10.31
N PHE A 21 5.72 15.53 9.13
CA PHE A 21 5.28 14.88 7.89
C PHE A 21 5.55 13.37 7.91
N VAL A 22 6.71 12.94 8.42
CA VAL A 22 7.04 11.52 8.61
C VAL A 22 6.08 10.89 9.62
N PHE A 23 5.79 11.56 10.73
CA PHE A 23 4.83 11.08 11.73
C PHE A 23 3.42 10.94 11.14
N LEU A 24 2.95 11.94 10.38
CA LEU A 24 1.66 11.87 9.69
C LEU A 24 1.63 10.75 8.64
N TYR A 25 2.72 10.55 7.91
CA TYR A 25 2.88 9.47 6.93
C TYR A 25 2.80 8.09 7.62
N LEU A 26 3.57 7.87 8.69
CA LEU A 26 3.55 6.63 9.47
C LEU A 26 2.21 6.38 10.16
N ARG A 27 1.56 7.42 10.68
CA ARG A 27 0.25 7.33 11.33
C ARG A 27 -0.85 6.95 10.34
N ARG A 28 -0.79 7.45 9.10
CA ARG A 28 -1.69 7.02 8.01
C ARG A 28 -1.46 5.56 7.66
N ARG A 29 -0.19 5.12 7.59
CA ARG A 29 0.19 3.73 7.30
C ARG A 29 -0.45 2.71 8.24
N LYS A 30 -0.47 2.99 9.55
CA LYS A 30 -1.07 2.10 10.56
C LYS A 30 -2.58 1.87 10.42
N LYS A 31 -3.31 2.74 9.71
CA LYS A 31 -4.78 2.76 9.74
C LYS A 31 -5.46 1.93 8.63
N TYR A 32 -4.72 1.48 7.61
CA TYR A 32 -5.29 0.83 6.41
C TYR A 32 -4.64 -0.50 6.02
N GLY A 33 -3.77 -1.03 6.87
CA GLY A 33 -3.07 -2.27 6.62
C GLY A 33 -2.02 -2.47 7.69
N GLY A 34 -2.32 -3.32 8.67
CA GLY A 34 -1.24 -3.88 9.49
C GLY A 34 -0.19 -4.52 8.57
N PRO A 35 1.10 -4.53 8.96
CA PRO A 35 2.13 -5.15 8.15
C PRO A 35 1.70 -6.59 7.79
N PRO A 36 1.88 -7.02 6.53
CA PRO A 36 1.54 -8.37 6.12
C PRO A 36 2.27 -9.36 7.03
N ARG A 37 1.53 -10.35 7.54
CA ARG A 37 2.09 -11.42 8.37
C ARG A 37 2.61 -12.52 7.46
N PHE A 38 3.74 -12.26 6.80
CA PHE A 38 4.44 -13.27 6.03
C PHE A 38 5.09 -14.30 6.97
N ALA A 39 4.99 -15.57 6.60
CA ALA A 39 5.70 -16.65 7.27
C ALA A 39 7.18 -16.72 6.84
N GLY A 40 7.48 -16.26 5.62
CA GLY A 40 8.83 -16.11 5.10
C GLY A 40 9.24 -14.65 4.83
N PRO A 41 10.49 -14.41 4.40
CA PRO A 41 10.91 -13.11 3.91
C PRO A 41 10.03 -12.66 2.71
N PRO A 42 9.64 -11.38 2.64
CA PRO A 42 8.83 -10.86 1.55
C PRO A 42 9.65 -10.76 0.26
N LEU A 43 9.12 -11.32 -0.82
CA LEU A 43 9.61 -11.15 -2.18
C LEU A 43 8.90 -9.96 -2.82
N SER A 44 9.67 -8.98 -3.29
CA SER A 44 9.11 -7.84 -4.02
C SER A 44 8.86 -8.20 -5.48
N GLY A 45 7.69 -7.82 -5.98
CA GLY A 45 7.30 -7.99 -7.37
C GLY A 45 6.33 -6.92 -7.83
N THR A 46 5.84 -7.09 -9.04
CA THR A 46 4.82 -6.24 -9.66
C THR A 46 3.59 -7.08 -9.98
N GLY A 47 2.42 -6.63 -9.57
CA GLY A 47 1.14 -7.25 -9.90
C GLY A 47 0.40 -6.41 -10.92
N ARG A 48 -0.05 -7.01 -12.01
CA ARG A 48 -1.02 -6.38 -12.92
C ARG A 48 -2.42 -6.70 -12.43
N ILE A 49 -3.23 -5.68 -12.19
CA ILE A 49 -4.62 -5.84 -11.76
C ILE A 49 -5.42 -6.42 -12.92
N LEU A 50 -5.96 -7.62 -12.74
CA LEU A 50 -6.86 -8.25 -13.71
C LEU A 50 -8.32 -7.94 -13.36
N PHE A 51 -8.67 -7.99 -12.08
CA PHE A 51 -10.04 -7.77 -11.64
C PHE A 51 -10.10 -7.38 -10.16
N VAL A 52 -11.07 -6.53 -9.79
CA VAL A 52 -11.35 -6.18 -8.39
C VAL A 52 -12.79 -6.58 -8.07
N THR A 53 -12.96 -7.59 -7.22
CA THR A 53 -14.27 -8.01 -6.71
C THR A 53 -14.42 -7.51 -5.27
N ARG A 54 -15.60 -6.98 -4.94
CA ARG A 54 -15.94 -6.64 -3.55
C ARG A 54 -16.41 -7.92 -2.84
N GLN A 55 -15.77 -8.32 -1.74
CA GLN A 55 -16.24 -9.43 -0.90
C GLN A 55 -16.92 -8.87 0.35
N GLY A 56 -18.25 -9.03 0.44
CA GLY A 56 -19.02 -8.63 1.61
C GLY A 56 -20.54 -8.77 1.42
N ARG A 57 -21.26 -9.04 2.51
CA ARG A 57 -22.73 -9.01 2.53
C ARG A 57 -23.22 -7.57 2.49
N ALA A 58 -24.06 -7.28 1.50
CA ALA A 58 -24.78 -6.03 1.28
C ALA A 58 -23.88 -4.80 1.08
N HIS A 59 -24.43 -3.80 0.38
CA HIS A 59 -23.85 -2.48 0.22
C HIS A 59 -23.71 -1.82 1.60
N PRO A 60 -22.53 -1.70 2.23
CA PRO A 60 -22.41 -0.69 3.26
C PRO A 60 -22.31 0.65 2.49
N PRO A 61 -23.08 1.68 2.86
CA PRO A 61 -23.03 2.99 2.21
C PRO A 61 -21.57 3.49 2.16
N LEU A 62 -21.22 4.34 1.18
CA LEU A 62 -19.87 4.91 1.10
C LEU A 62 -19.41 5.57 2.42
N ASP A 63 -20.35 5.95 3.29
CA ASP A 63 -20.18 6.51 4.64
C ASP A 63 -19.88 5.50 5.76
N SER A 64 -19.89 4.21 5.46
CA SER A 64 -19.55 3.20 6.44
C SER A 64 -18.06 3.33 6.80
N LYS A 65 -17.77 3.60 8.08
CA LYS A 65 -16.41 3.65 8.65
C LYS A 65 -15.58 2.38 8.45
N VAL A 66 -16.18 1.31 7.93
CA VAL A 66 -15.53 0.03 7.68
C VAL A 66 -15.14 -0.04 6.20
N PRO A 67 -13.84 0.05 5.87
CA PRO A 67 -13.39 -0.12 4.50
C PRO A 67 -13.77 -1.53 4.01
N PRO A 68 -14.42 -1.67 2.84
CA PRO A 68 -14.83 -2.98 2.36
C PRO A 68 -13.59 -3.81 2.01
N ILE A 69 -13.55 -5.04 2.51
CA ILE A 69 -12.60 -6.05 2.07
C ILE A 69 -12.86 -6.31 0.58
N ARG A 70 -11.82 -6.24 -0.25
CA ARG A 70 -11.91 -6.53 -1.69
C ARG A 70 -10.92 -7.63 -2.04
N SER A 71 -11.36 -8.53 -2.89
CA SER A 71 -10.49 -9.51 -3.53
C SER A 71 -10.00 -8.94 -4.86
N ILE A 72 -8.69 -8.92 -5.02
CA ILE A 72 -8.00 -8.36 -6.19
C ILE A 72 -7.31 -9.52 -6.88
N ARG A 73 -7.75 -9.81 -8.10
CA ARG A 73 -7.08 -10.78 -8.96
C ARG A 73 -5.94 -10.05 -9.66
N LEU A 74 -4.73 -10.58 -9.49
CA LEU A 74 -3.48 -9.98 -9.94
C LEU A 74 -2.71 -11.00 -10.76
N SER A 75 -2.10 -10.57 -11.85
CA SER A 75 -1.03 -11.32 -12.50
C SER A 75 0.30 -10.84 -11.93
N VAL A 76 0.93 -11.66 -11.10
CA VAL A 76 2.11 -11.32 -10.32
C VAL A 76 3.36 -11.71 -11.08
N THR A 77 4.32 -10.79 -11.15
CA THR A 77 5.66 -10.99 -11.71
C THR A 77 6.69 -10.70 -10.62
N ILE A 78 7.53 -11.70 -10.32
CA ILE A 78 8.62 -11.62 -9.33
C ILE A 78 9.91 -12.02 -10.04
N PRO A 79 11.06 -11.35 -9.77
CA PRO A 79 12.34 -11.78 -10.29
C PRO A 79 12.61 -13.26 -9.97
N GLY A 80 12.99 -14.05 -10.99
CA GLY A 80 13.26 -15.49 -10.84
C GLY A 80 12.04 -16.41 -10.91
N HIS A 81 10.82 -15.87 -11.08
CA HIS A 81 9.60 -16.65 -11.24
C HIS A 81 8.88 -16.28 -12.54
N LYS A 82 8.20 -17.26 -13.17
CA LYS A 82 7.29 -16.99 -14.28
C LYS A 82 6.08 -16.20 -13.75
N PRO A 83 5.51 -15.27 -14.54
CA PRO A 83 4.28 -14.59 -14.16
C PRO A 83 3.18 -15.61 -13.83
N TYR A 84 2.46 -15.38 -12.73
CA TYR A 84 1.39 -16.27 -12.28
C TYR A 84 0.22 -15.48 -11.70
N ASP A 85 -0.97 -16.06 -11.79
CA ASP A 85 -2.18 -15.41 -11.28
C ASP A 85 -2.37 -15.70 -9.79
N ALA A 86 -2.60 -14.65 -9.02
CA ALA A 86 -2.87 -14.71 -7.59
C ALA A 86 -4.09 -13.85 -7.23
N THR A 87 -4.68 -14.14 -6.08
CA THR A 87 -5.77 -13.34 -5.53
C THR A 87 -5.33 -12.79 -4.19
N ALA A 88 -5.24 -11.47 -4.08
CA ALA A 88 -4.99 -10.77 -2.83
C ALA A 88 -6.32 -10.35 -2.22
N THR A 89 -6.60 -10.77 -0.98
CA THR A 89 -7.79 -10.35 -0.23
C THR A 89 -7.35 -9.37 0.84
N GLN A 90 -7.61 -8.08 0.63
CA GLN A 90 -7.23 -7.02 1.57
C GLN A 90 -8.20 -5.84 1.52
N GLU A 91 -8.17 -5.02 2.56
CA GLU A 91 -8.88 -3.75 2.56
C GLU A 91 -8.16 -2.80 1.59
N ILE A 92 -8.92 -2.26 0.62
CA ILE A 92 -8.38 -1.25 -0.29
C ILE A 92 -8.69 0.12 0.31
N PRO A 93 -7.68 0.95 0.59
CA PRO A 93 -7.92 2.30 1.08
C PRO A 93 -8.66 3.10 0.00
N VAL A 94 -9.65 3.89 0.40
CA VAL A 94 -10.48 4.70 -0.51
C VAL A 94 -9.67 5.50 -1.54
N PRO A 95 -8.54 6.16 -1.18
CA PRO A 95 -7.71 6.86 -2.17
C PRO A 95 -7.09 5.95 -3.23
N ALA A 96 -6.71 4.72 -2.88
CA ALA A 96 -6.19 3.76 -3.84
C ALA A 96 -7.31 3.24 -4.74
N LEU A 97 -8.54 3.18 -4.24
CA LEU A 97 -9.70 2.78 -5.04
C LEU A 97 -9.90 3.63 -6.29
N TYR A 98 -9.69 4.94 -6.15
CA TYR A 98 -9.78 5.89 -7.27
C TYR A 98 -8.59 5.81 -8.23
N ARG A 99 -7.49 5.20 -7.82
CA ARG A 99 -6.27 5.02 -8.63
C ARG A 99 -6.20 3.67 -9.32
N ILE A 100 -6.95 2.68 -8.82
CA ILE A 100 -7.02 1.37 -9.44
C ILE A 100 -7.84 1.49 -10.71
N ASP A 101 -7.18 1.43 -11.86
CA ASP A 101 -7.86 1.23 -13.13
C ASP A 101 -8.38 -0.22 -13.18
N PRO A 102 -9.71 -0.43 -13.28
CA PRO A 102 -10.28 -1.77 -13.46
C PRO A 102 -9.78 -2.48 -14.72
N ASN A 103 -9.14 -1.77 -15.66
CA ASN A 103 -8.71 -2.30 -16.96
C ASN A 103 -7.21 -2.66 -17.06
N GLY A 104 -6.44 -2.64 -15.96
CA GLY A 104 -5.10 -3.24 -16.02
C GLY A 104 -3.93 -2.52 -15.39
N GLY A 105 -4.13 -1.69 -14.35
CA GLY A 105 -3.04 -0.99 -13.67
C GLY A 105 -1.99 -1.94 -13.07
N THR A 106 -0.74 -1.48 -13.02
CA THR A 106 0.38 -2.17 -12.39
C THR A 106 0.57 -1.64 -10.98
N VAL A 107 0.65 -2.55 -10.02
CA VAL A 107 0.86 -2.24 -8.60
C VAL A 107 2.09 -2.95 -8.07
N ALA A 108 2.76 -2.32 -7.11
CA ALA A 108 3.79 -3.01 -6.34
C ALA A 108 3.13 -4.08 -5.45
N VAL A 109 3.70 -5.28 -5.44
CA VAL A 109 3.22 -6.38 -4.62
C VAL A 109 4.36 -7.00 -3.82
N GLN A 110 4.03 -7.49 -2.65
CA GLN A 110 4.89 -8.29 -1.81
C GLN A 110 4.30 -9.68 -1.69
N VAL A 111 5.14 -10.70 -1.86
CA VAL A 111 4.74 -12.10 -1.86
C VAL A 111 5.49 -12.84 -0.79
N ASP A 112 4.81 -13.74 -0.10
CA ASP A 112 5.49 -14.63 0.84
C ASP A 112 6.38 -15.64 0.10
N SER A 113 7.67 -15.69 0.42
CA SER A 113 8.59 -16.70 -0.12
C SER A 113 8.21 -18.14 0.26
N THR A 114 7.50 -18.34 1.37
CA THR A 114 7.02 -19.66 1.80
C THR A 114 5.67 -20.04 1.18
N ASN A 115 4.91 -19.06 0.69
CA ASN A 115 3.61 -19.26 0.07
C ASN A 115 3.37 -18.22 -1.03
N LEU A 116 3.71 -18.57 -2.27
CA LEU A 116 3.57 -17.69 -3.43
C LEU A 116 2.13 -17.24 -3.72
N LYS A 117 1.12 -17.91 -3.13
CA LYS A 117 -0.29 -17.49 -3.25
C LYS A 117 -0.66 -16.39 -2.26
N TYR A 118 0.12 -16.21 -1.20
CA TYR A 118 -0.08 -15.14 -0.24
C TYR A 118 0.59 -13.87 -0.75
N VAL A 119 -0.23 -13.03 -1.38
CA VAL A 119 0.17 -11.80 -2.05
C VAL A 119 -0.46 -10.61 -1.34
N TRP A 120 0.36 -9.61 -1.05
CA TRP A 120 -0.03 -8.34 -0.46
C TRP A 120 0.23 -7.21 -1.45
N VAL A 121 -0.76 -6.38 -1.71
CA VAL A 121 -0.61 -5.19 -2.57
C VAL A 121 -0.14 -4.02 -1.73
N ASP A 122 0.93 -3.37 -2.17
CA ASP A 122 1.41 -2.13 -1.58
C ASP A 122 0.75 -0.93 -2.28
N PHE A 123 -0.29 -0.38 -1.63
CA PHE A 123 -1.01 0.80 -2.13
C PHE A 123 -0.33 2.13 -1.82
N ASP A 124 0.77 2.13 -1.06
CA ASP A 124 1.58 3.34 -0.83
C ASP A 124 2.43 3.67 -2.06
N GLN A 125 2.71 2.67 -2.90
CA GLN A 125 3.41 2.86 -4.16
C GLN A 125 2.48 3.36 -5.27
N PRO A 126 3.02 4.11 -6.24
CA PRO A 126 2.26 4.55 -7.39
C PRO A 126 1.71 3.36 -8.18
N ILE A 127 0.43 3.47 -8.55
CA ILE A 127 -0.21 2.58 -9.51
C ILE A 127 0.09 3.14 -10.90
N THR A 128 0.70 2.34 -11.77
CA THR A 128 1.17 2.76 -13.12
C THR A 128 0.42 2.03 -14.22
#